data_AF-A0A0X1RZ30-F1
#
_entry.id   AF-A0A0X1RZ30-F1
#
_cell.length_a   1.000
_cell.length_b   1.000
_cell.length_c   1.000
_cell.angle_alpha   90.00
_cell.angle_beta   90.00
_cell.angle_gamma   90.00
#
_symmetry.space_group_name_H-M   'P 1'
#
loop_
_entity.id
_entity.type
_entity.pdbx_description
1 polymer ?
#
loop_
_entity_poly.entity_id
_entity_poly.type
_entity_poly.pdbx_seq_one_letter_code
_entity_poly.pdbx_strand_id
1 'polypeptide(L)' 'MKGTVFAIIYVILGILIILAPSIISGRGYDEANTLSSFLTADYIVRIISFIVGILIIVFAVRAFQKK' A
#
# COMPACT_ATOMS: atom_id res chain seq x y z
N MET A 1 25.40 0.63 8.91
CA MET A 1 24.28 0.02 9.68
C MET A 1 22.99 0.85 9.65
N LYS A 2 22.97 2.16 9.94
CA LYS A 2 21.72 2.96 9.97
C LYS A 2 20.93 2.95 8.64
N GLY A 3 21.60 3.05 7.49
CA GLY A 3 20.95 3.13 6.17
C GLY A 3 20.15 1.88 5.78
N THR A 4 20.68 0.69 6.07
CA THR A 4 20.00 -0.58 5.80
C THR A 4 18.71 -0.73 6.63
N VAL A 5 18.76 -0.33 7.90
CA VAL A 5 17.59 -0.36 8.78
C VAL A 5 16.47 0.55 8.26
N PHE A 6 16.81 1.76 7.82
CA PHE A 6 15.83 2.66 7.19
C PHE A 6 15.23 2.06 5.92
N ALA A 7 16.04 1.46 5.04
CA ALA A 7 15.52 0.82 3.83
C ALA A 7 14.52 -0.29 4.15
N ILE A 8 14.82 -1.14 5.14
CA ILE A 8 13.92 -2.22 5.58
C ILE A 8 12.60 -1.64 6.11
N ILE A 9 12.66 -0.58 6.93
CA ILE A 9 11.45 0.08 7.47
C ILE A 9 10.57 0.62 6.34
N TYR A 10 11.16 1.30 5.35
CA TYR A 10 10.38 1.86 4.24
C TYR A 10 9.76 0.77 3.35
N VAL A 11 10.44 -0.37 3.17
CA VAL A 11 9.85 -1.51 2.46
C VAL A 11 8.64 -2.06 3.22
N ILE A 12 8.75 -2.23 4.54
CA ILE A 12 7.64 -2.67 5.39
C ILE A 12 6.48 -1.68 5.33
N LEU A 13 6.75 -0.38 5.40
CA LEU A 13 5.73 0.67 5.28
C LEU A 13 5.03 0.64 3.92
N GLY A 14 5.76 0.45 2.82
CA GLY A 14 5.17 0.31 1.49
C GLY A 14 4.21 -0.88 1.40
N ILE A 15 4.59 -2.03 1.98
CA ILE A 15 3.73 -3.22 2.05
C ILE A 15 2.47 -2.95 2.89
N LEU A 16 2.62 -2.29 4.05
CA LEU A 16 1.47 -1.92 4.88
C LEU A 16 0.51 -0.98 4.16
N ILE A 17 1.01 -0.02 3.39
CA ILE A 17 0.19 0.90 2.60
C ILE A 17 -0.62 0.14 1.53
N ILE A 18 0.01 -0.83 0.86
CA ILE A 18 -0.67 -1.69 -0.14
C ILE A 18 -1.81 -2.48 0.51
N LEU A 19 -1.56 -3.03 1.70
CA LEU A 19 -2.52 -3.90 2.38
C LEU A 19 -3.58 -3.13 3.18
N ALA A 20 -3.33 -1.88 3.55
CA ALA A 20 -4.20 -1.09 4.41
C ALA A 20 -5.65 -1.02 3.90
N PRO A 21 -5.94 -0.73 2.61
CA PRO A 21 -7.33 -0.70 2.13
C PRO A 21 -8.02 -2.07 2.27
N SER A 22 -7.31 -3.17 1.99
CA SER A 22 -7.88 -4.53 2.14
C SER A 22 -8.17 -4.90 3.60
N ILE A 23 -7.38 -4.36 4.54
CA ILE A 23 -7.56 -4.58 5.98
C ILE A 23 -8.74 -3.73 6.48
N ILE A 24 -8.78 -2.45 6.09
CA ILE A 24 -9.79 -1.47 6.51
C ILE A 24 -11.17 -1.83 5.94
N SER A 25 -11.22 -2.18 4.65
CA SER A 25 -12.48 -2.52 3.99
C SER A 25 -13.06 -3.84 4.50
N GLY A 26 -12.25 -4.69 5.14
CA GLY A 26 -12.57 -6.08 5.48
C GLY A 26 -12.84 -6.89 4.22
N ARG A 27 -12.02 -7.89 3.91
CA ARG A 27 -12.25 -8.79 2.74
C ARG A 27 -13.52 -9.67 2.84
N GLY A 28 -14.59 -9.20 3.47
CA GLY A 28 -15.85 -9.94 3.70
C GLY A 28 -17.11 -9.13 3.39
N TYR A 29 -17.03 -8.04 2.63
CA TYR A 29 -18.24 -7.46 2.06
C TYR A 29 -18.71 -8.35 0.91
N ASP A 30 -19.71 -9.16 1.22
CA ASP A 30 -20.51 -9.93 0.27
C ASP A 30 -20.94 -8.98 -0.86
N GLU A 31 -20.41 -9.20 -2.07
CA GLU A 31 -20.57 -8.34 -3.25
C GLU A 31 -22.06 -8.15 -3.65
N ALA A 32 -22.95 -8.95 -3.05
CA ALA A 32 -24.36 -8.99 -3.34
C ALA A 32 -25.20 -7.80 -2.81
N ASN A 33 -24.75 -7.01 -1.83
CA ASN A 33 -25.71 -6.15 -1.08
C ASN A 33 -25.39 -4.67 -0.82
N THR A 34 -24.25 -4.09 -1.24
CA THR A 34 -24.01 -2.67 -0.93
C THR A 34 -23.28 -1.86 -2.02
N LEU A 35 -24.02 -0.88 -2.57
CA LEU A 35 -23.57 0.45 -3.01
C LEU A 35 -22.44 0.50 -4.07
N SER A 36 -22.84 0.47 -5.35
CA SER A 36 -21.96 0.59 -6.53
C SER A 36 -20.95 1.76 -6.49
N SER A 37 -21.34 2.91 -5.94
CA SER A 37 -20.45 4.06 -5.79
C SER A 37 -19.40 3.88 -4.69
N PHE A 38 -19.70 3.12 -3.63
CA PHE A 38 -18.76 2.81 -2.56
C PHE A 38 -17.70 1.81 -3.04
N LEU A 39 -18.12 0.83 -3.86
CA LEU A 39 -17.21 -0.15 -4.47
C LEU A 39 -16.20 0.52 -5.41
N THR A 40 -16.63 1.52 -6.18
CA THR A 40 -15.76 2.29 -7.07
C THR A 40 -14.73 3.11 -6.29
N ALA A 41 -15.17 3.77 -5.21
CA ALA A 41 -14.27 4.53 -4.34
C ALA A 41 -13.24 3.62 -3.65
N ASP A 42 -13.67 2.47 -3.12
CA ASP A 42 -12.77 1.48 -2.49
C ASP A 42 -11.75 0.93 -3.49
N TYR A 43 -12.18 0.65 -4.72
CA TYR A 43 -11.29 0.22 -5.79
C TYR A 43 -10.25 1.28 -6.16
N ILE A 44 -10.66 2.55 -6.28
CA ILE A 44 -9.74 3.66 -6.53
C ILE A 44 -8.72 3.79 -5.40
N VAL A 45 -9.16 3.70 -4.13
CA VAL A 45 -8.26 3.76 -2.97
C VAL A 45 -7.27 2.60 -2.98
N ARG A 46 -7.69 1.38 -3.34
CA ARG A 46 -6.78 0.23 -3.50
C ARG A 46 -5.71 0.49 -4.58
N ILE A 47 -6.09 1.04 -5.72
CA ILE A 47 -5.14 1.37 -6.79
C ILE A 47 -4.15 2.44 -6.33
N ILE A 48 -4.64 3.52 -5.71
CA ILE A 48 -3.79 4.62 -5.23
C ILE A 48 -2.81 4.09 -4.18
N SER A 49 -3.29 3.34 -3.19
CA SER A 49 -2.44 2.70 -2.18
C SER A 49 -1.40 1.77 -2.80
N PHE A 50 -1.75 1.04 -3.86
CA PHE A 50 -0.80 0.19 -4.57
C PHE A 50 0.32 1.01 -5.23
N ILE A 51 -0.03 2.07 -5.95
CA ILE A 51 0.93 2.96 -6.61
C ILE A 51 1.84 3.62 -5.58
N VAL A 52 1.27 4.18 -4.51
CA VAL A 52 2.03 4.85 -3.44
C VAL A 52 2.96 3.89 -2.72
N GLY A 53 2.48 2.68 -2.38
CA GLY A 53 3.31 1.67 -1.73
C GLY A 53 4.51 1.24 -2.58
N ILE A 54 4.32 1.04 -3.89
CA ILE A 54 5.41 0.76 -4.83
C ILE A 54 6.40 1.92 -4.90
N LEU A 55 5.91 3.17 -5.00
CA LEU A 55 6.78 4.34 -5.06
C LEU A 55 7.68 4.44 -3.83
N ILE A 56 7.15 4.18 -2.64
CA ILE A 56 7.92 4.19 -1.39
C ILE A 56 8.98 3.08 -1.40
N ILE A 57 8.64 1.87 -1.84
CA ILE A 57 9.59 0.76 -1.95
C ILE A 57 10.71 1.10 -2.94
N VAL A 58 10.37 1.61 -4.12
CA VAL A 58 11.35 1.99 -5.14
C VAL A 58 12.25 3.11 -4.65
N PHE A 59 11.70 4.10 -3.96
CA PHE A 59 12.48 5.20 -3.39
C PHE A 59 13.44 4.69 -2.31
N ALA A 60 13.00 3.78 -1.44
CA ALA A 60 13.83 3.15 -0.42
C ALA A 60 14.99 2.35 -1.04
N VAL A 61 14.71 1.56 -2.07
CA VAL A 61 15.73 0.77 -2.79
C VAL A 61 16.74 1.69 -3.49
N ARG A 62 16.26 2.73 -4.18
CA ARG A 62 17.15 3.71 -4.84
C ARG A 62 18.00 4.50 -3.84
N ALA A 63 17.42 4.89 -2.70
CA ALA A 63 18.15 5.58 -1.64
C ALA A 63 19.20 4.67 -0.99
N PHE A 64 18.95 3.36 -0.93
CA PHE A 64 19.93 2.38 -0.48
C PHE A 64 21.07 2.20 -1.49
N GLN A 65 20.78 2.15 -2.79
CA GLN A 65 21.81 1.98 -3.83
C GLN A 65 22.66 3.23 -4.12
N LYS A 66 22.14 4.43 -3.85
CA LYS A 66 22.91 5.68 -3.96
C LYS A 66 23.89 5.91 -2.80
N LYS A 67 23.96 5.00 -1.83
CA LYS A 67 24.76 5.10 -0.62
C LYS A 67 25.87 4.07 -0.60
#